data_AF-A0A1D6HBL4-F1
#
_entry.id   AF-A0A1D6HBL4-F1
#
_cell.length_a   1.000
_cell.length_b   1.000
_cell.length_c   1.000
_cell.angle_alpha   90.00
_cell.angle_beta   90.00
_cell.angle_gamma   90.00
#
_symmetry.space_group_name_H-M   'P 1'
#
loop_
_entity.id
_entity.type
_entity.pdbx_description
1 polymer ?
#
loop_
_entity_poly.entity_id
_entity_poly.type
_entity_poly.pdbx_seq_one_letter_code
_entity_poly.pdbx_strand_id
1 'polypeptide(L)'
;MRLIHGQGHQRANNDTEEARKKIRKFKESAWKCVYFLSGELLSLSVTYNEPWFTNTRYFWVGPGEQVWPDQKIKLKLKAVYMYAAGFYTYSIFALMFWETRRSDFGVSMSHHVATVVLIVLSYVFRFARVGSIVLAIHDASDVFLEVGKMSKYSHCDWLANVSFLFFVISWVLLRLTYFPFWILRSTR
;
A
#
# COMPACT_ATOMS: atom_id res chain seq x y z
N MET A 1 -29.78 34.24 29.35
CA MET A 1 -29.17 33.03 29.98
C MET A 1 -29.38 31.73 29.18
N ARG A 2 -30.50 31.50 28.47
CA ARG A 2 -30.72 30.28 27.65
C ARG A 2 -29.76 30.12 26.45
N LEU A 3 -29.29 31.22 25.85
CA LEU A 3 -28.37 31.20 24.69
C LEU A 3 -26.98 30.62 25.03
N ILE A 4 -26.45 30.89 26.22
CA ILE A 4 -25.13 30.40 26.65
C ILE A 4 -25.16 28.88 26.88
N HIS A 5 -26.27 28.36 27.43
CA HIS A 5 -26.44 26.93 27.68
C HIS A 5 -26.58 26.12 26.37
N GLY A 6 -27.28 26.68 25.36
CA GLY A 6 -27.37 26.09 24.02
C GLY A 6 -26.04 26.04 23.28
N GLN A 7 -25.21 27.08 23.41
CA GLN A 7 -23.85 27.12 22.83
C GLN A 7 -22.91 26.11 23.47
N GLY A 8 -22.99 25.90 24.79
CA GLY A 8 -22.22 24.88 25.50
C GLY A 8 -22.58 23.47 25.05
N HIS A 9 -23.87 23.18 24.88
CA HIS A 9 -24.33 21.87 24.41
C HIS A 9 -23.95 21.60 22.95
N GLN A 10 -24.03 22.61 22.07
CA GLN A 10 -23.57 22.49 20.68
C GLN A 10 -22.05 22.27 20.59
N ARG A 11 -21.24 22.98 21.39
CA ARG A 11 -19.78 22.77 21.43
C ARG A 11 -19.43 21.35 21.89
N ALA A 12 -20.03 20.88 22.99
CA ALA A 12 -19.79 19.54 23.50
C ALA A 12 -20.20 18.44 22.49
N ASN A 13 -21.32 18.63 21.76
CA ASN A 13 -21.74 17.69 20.72
C ASN A 13 -20.77 17.68 19.53
N ASN A 14 -20.31 18.85 19.09
CA ASN A 14 -19.31 18.98 18.03
C ASN A 14 -17.97 18.33 18.42
N ASP A 15 -17.49 18.55 19.64
CA ASP A 15 -16.25 17.95 20.15
C ASP A 15 -16.35 16.41 20.19
N THR A 16 -17.53 15.89 20.57
CA THR A 16 -17.83 14.45 20.60
C THR A 16 -17.89 13.86 19.18
N GLU A 17 -18.44 14.60 18.22
CA GLU A 17 -18.47 14.19 16.81
C GLU A 17 -17.07 14.17 16.19
N GLU A 18 -16.25 15.17 16.46
CA GLU A 18 -14.86 15.24 16.00
C GLU A 18 -13.99 14.13 16.61
N ALA A 19 -14.16 13.82 17.90
CA ALA A 19 -13.51 12.68 18.52
C ALA A 19 -13.90 11.34 17.84
N ARG A 20 -15.19 11.13 17.56
CA ARG A 20 -15.67 9.93 16.85
C ARG A 20 -15.09 9.83 15.42
N LYS A 21 -15.04 10.94 14.68
CA LYS A 21 -14.41 10.99 13.35
C LYS A 21 -12.93 10.63 13.41
N LYS A 22 -12.17 11.16 14.38
CA LYS A 22 -10.75 10.81 14.58
C LYS A 22 -10.56 9.33 14.87
N ILE A 23 -11.37 8.74 15.75
CA ILE A 23 -11.32 7.30 16.06
C ILE A 23 -11.60 6.47 14.81
N ARG A 24 -12.59 6.85 13.99
CA ARG A 24 -12.88 6.16 12.73
C ARG A 24 -11.67 6.20 11.78
N LYS A 25 -11.08 7.36 11.57
CA LYS A 25 -9.88 7.52 10.73
C LYS A 25 -8.68 6.73 11.26
N PHE A 26 -8.51 6.66 12.59
CA PHE A 26 -7.49 5.84 13.22
C PHE A 26 -7.72 4.36 12.93
N LYS A 27 -8.95 3.86 13.07
CA LYS A 27 -9.30 2.46 12.75
C LYS A 27 -9.07 2.13 11.28
N GLU A 28 -9.46 3.03 10.38
CA GLU A 28 -9.20 2.91 8.93
C GLU A 28 -7.69 2.78 8.66
N SER A 29 -6.87 3.65 9.25
CA SER A 29 -5.41 3.62 9.09
C SER A 29 -4.76 2.39 9.75
N ALA A 30 -5.24 1.97 10.92
CA ALA A 30 -4.73 0.77 11.59
C ALA A 30 -4.99 -0.50 10.77
N TRP A 31 -6.18 -0.62 10.17
CA TRP A 31 -6.50 -1.72 9.26
C TRP A 31 -5.57 -1.74 8.05
N LYS A 32 -5.36 -0.58 7.41
CA LYS A 32 -4.44 -0.44 6.27
C LYS A 32 -2.99 -0.76 6.67
N CYS A 33 -2.55 -0.32 7.84
CA CYS A 33 -1.21 -0.61 8.37
C CYS A 33 -0.99 -2.11 8.56
N VAL A 34 -1.93 -2.82 9.21
CA VAL A 34 -1.86 -4.27 9.40
C VAL A 34 -1.81 -4.99 8.06
N TYR A 35 -2.64 -4.56 7.11
CA TYR A 35 -2.62 -5.10 5.75
C TYR A 35 -1.26 -4.92 5.09
N PHE A 36 -0.74 -3.69 4.98
CA PHE A 36 0.54 -3.42 4.31
C PHE A 36 1.71 -4.14 4.97
N LEU A 37 1.74 -4.20 6.31
CA LEU A 37 2.75 -4.97 7.04
C LEU A 37 2.68 -6.46 6.71
N SER A 38 1.50 -7.05 6.74
CA SER A 38 1.34 -8.48 6.44
C SER A 38 1.58 -8.81 4.97
N GLY A 39 1.21 -7.91 4.05
CA GLY A 39 1.52 -8.00 2.62
C GLY A 39 3.01 -7.92 2.36
N GLU A 40 3.73 -7.01 3.00
CA GLU A 40 5.18 -6.87 2.88
C GLU A 40 5.91 -8.10 3.43
N LEU A 41 5.51 -8.60 4.61
CA LEU A 41 6.07 -9.83 5.17
C LEU A 41 5.81 -11.05 4.27
N LEU A 42 4.61 -11.15 3.71
CA LEU A 42 4.26 -12.21 2.76
C LEU A 42 5.11 -12.12 1.49
N SER A 43 5.24 -10.92 0.92
CA SER A 43 6.01 -10.69 -0.30
C SER A 43 7.49 -11.04 -0.08
N LEU A 44 8.10 -10.49 0.99
CA LEU A 44 9.48 -10.80 1.39
C LEU A 44 9.67 -12.30 1.64
N SER A 45 8.78 -12.95 2.38
CA SER A 45 8.88 -14.40 2.64
C SER A 45 8.86 -15.23 1.36
N VAL A 46 8.06 -14.84 0.37
CA VAL A 46 7.94 -15.52 -0.91
C VAL A 46 9.12 -15.22 -1.84
N THR A 47 9.64 -13.99 -1.84
CA THR A 47 10.70 -13.58 -2.77
C THR A 47 12.11 -13.76 -2.23
N TYR A 48 12.35 -13.73 -0.93
CA TYR A 48 13.69 -13.73 -0.33
C TYR A 48 14.56 -14.92 -0.77
N ASN A 49 13.97 -16.11 -0.90
CA ASN A 49 14.68 -17.33 -1.31
C ASN A 49 14.72 -17.53 -2.83
N GLU A 50 14.23 -16.56 -3.61
CA GLU A 50 14.12 -16.69 -5.06
C GLU A 50 15.27 -15.97 -5.77
N PRO A 51 15.83 -16.55 -6.86
CA PRO A 51 17.04 -16.02 -7.49
C PRO A 51 16.84 -14.63 -8.11
N TRP A 52 15.60 -14.26 -8.43
CA TRP A 52 15.27 -12.94 -8.97
C TRP A 52 15.24 -11.83 -7.92
N PHE A 53 15.35 -12.16 -6.63
CA PHE A 53 15.46 -11.16 -5.56
C PHE A 53 16.83 -10.46 -5.56
N THR A 54 17.89 -11.15 -6.00
CA THR A 54 19.25 -10.61 -6.03
C THR A 54 19.71 -10.28 -7.44
N ASN A 55 19.16 -10.95 -8.47
CA ASN A 55 19.57 -10.72 -9.85
C ASN A 55 18.36 -10.60 -10.78
N THR A 56 18.17 -9.40 -11.31
CA THR A 56 17.04 -9.03 -12.16
C THR A 56 17.00 -9.75 -13.49
N ARG A 57 18.12 -10.35 -13.94
CA ARG A 57 18.13 -11.23 -15.13
C ARG A 57 17.14 -12.38 -14.98
N TYR A 58 16.94 -12.87 -13.74
CA TYR A 58 16.03 -13.98 -13.47
C TYR A 58 14.54 -13.58 -13.45
N PHE A 59 14.23 -12.30 -13.66
CA PHE A 59 12.88 -11.89 -14.03
C PHE A 59 12.48 -12.49 -15.37
N TRP A 60 13.38 -12.48 -16.34
CA TRP A 60 13.12 -12.87 -17.72
C TRP A 60 13.53 -14.30 -18.03
N VAL A 61 14.56 -14.81 -17.33
CA VAL A 61 15.09 -16.16 -17.48
C VAL A 61 14.86 -16.97 -16.21
N GLY A 62 14.29 -18.16 -16.33
CA GLY A 62 14.13 -19.14 -15.25
C GLY A 62 15.08 -20.33 -15.42
N PRO A 63 15.09 -21.26 -14.44
CA PRO A 63 15.84 -22.51 -14.57
C PRO A 63 15.33 -23.36 -15.74
N GLY A 64 16.24 -23.96 -16.50
CA GLY A 64 15.92 -24.78 -17.68
C GLY A 64 15.48 -23.93 -18.89
N GLU A 65 14.43 -24.35 -19.59
CA GLU A 65 13.91 -23.66 -20.78
C GLU A 65 12.88 -22.55 -20.45
N GLN A 66 12.73 -22.16 -19.19
CA GLN A 66 11.76 -21.13 -18.82
C GLN A 66 12.24 -19.74 -19.22
N VAL A 67 11.90 -19.30 -20.42
CA VAL A 67 12.14 -17.92 -20.89
C VAL A 67 10.80 -17.21 -20.99
N TRP A 68 10.74 -15.92 -20.64
CA TRP A 68 9.55 -15.12 -20.88
C TRP A 68 9.23 -15.11 -22.40
N PRO A 69 7.97 -15.33 -22.84
CA PRO A 69 6.74 -15.37 -22.05
C PRO A 69 6.35 -16.74 -21.46
N ASP A 70 7.00 -17.85 -21.80
CA ASP A 70 6.60 -19.21 -21.39
C ASP A 70 6.94 -19.60 -19.93
N GLN A 71 7.14 -18.62 -19.05
CA GLN A 71 7.41 -18.85 -17.64
C GLN A 71 6.17 -19.36 -16.89
N LYS A 72 6.36 -20.35 -16.02
CA LYS A 72 5.32 -20.83 -15.10
C LYS A 72 5.27 -19.94 -13.85
N ILE A 73 4.07 -19.49 -13.49
CA ILE A 73 3.83 -18.73 -12.25
C ILE A 73 3.75 -19.71 -11.08
N LYS A 74 4.69 -19.60 -10.12
CA LYS A 74 4.69 -20.41 -8.90
C LYS A 74 3.45 -20.11 -8.06
N LEU A 75 2.92 -21.11 -7.35
CA LEU A 75 1.74 -20.97 -6.50
C LEU A 75 1.89 -19.87 -5.44
N LYS A 76 3.08 -19.77 -4.83
CA LYS A 76 3.40 -18.73 -3.84
C LYS A 76 3.25 -17.32 -4.41
N LEU A 77 3.64 -17.13 -5.68
CA LEU A 77 3.54 -15.85 -6.36
C LEU A 77 2.09 -15.49 -6.72
N LYS A 78 1.30 -16.51 -7.09
CA LYS A 78 -0.16 -16.35 -7.26
C LYS A 78 -0.83 -15.91 -5.95
N ALA A 79 -0.38 -16.43 -4.81
CA ALA A 79 -0.90 -16.03 -3.51
C ALA A 79 -0.63 -14.54 -3.22
N VAL A 80 0.60 -14.05 -3.46
CA VAL A 80 0.94 -12.62 -3.33
C VAL A 80 0.06 -11.75 -4.24
N TYR A 81 -0.12 -12.17 -5.49
CA TYR A 81 -0.97 -11.45 -6.45
C TYR A 81 -2.43 -11.42 -6.04
N MET A 82 -2.97 -12.56 -5.58
CA MET A 82 -4.36 -12.64 -5.14
C MET A 82 -4.59 -11.81 -3.87
N TYR A 83 -3.63 -11.82 -2.96
CA TYR A 83 -3.63 -11.01 -1.75
C TYR A 83 -3.67 -9.51 -2.09
N ALA A 84 -2.76 -9.06 -2.94
CA ALA A 84 -2.71 -7.68 -3.43
C ALA A 84 -3.99 -7.29 -4.19
N ALA A 85 -4.39 -8.08 -5.19
CA ALA A 85 -5.58 -7.81 -5.98
C ALA A 85 -6.85 -7.72 -5.11
N GLY A 86 -6.98 -8.63 -4.14
CA GLY A 86 -8.09 -8.65 -3.20
C GLY A 86 -8.19 -7.37 -2.38
N PHE A 87 -7.07 -6.87 -1.85
CA PHE A 87 -7.05 -5.62 -1.11
C PHE A 87 -7.29 -4.39 -1.95
N TYR A 88 -6.65 -4.27 -3.11
CA TYR A 88 -6.85 -3.09 -3.96
C TYR A 88 -8.29 -3.04 -4.48
N THR A 89 -8.90 -4.19 -4.77
CA THR A 89 -10.33 -4.31 -5.10
C THR A 89 -11.21 -3.95 -3.91
N TYR A 90 -10.95 -4.54 -2.73
CA TYR A 90 -11.65 -4.20 -1.48
C TYR A 90 -11.59 -2.69 -1.20
N SER A 91 -10.42 -2.07 -1.36
CA SER A 91 -10.19 -0.66 -1.10
C SER A 91 -10.96 0.23 -2.08
N ILE A 92 -11.17 -0.18 -3.34
CA ILE A 92 -12.09 0.51 -4.27
C ILE A 92 -13.51 0.51 -3.72
N PHE A 93 -14.02 -0.66 -3.30
CA PHE A 93 -15.36 -0.76 -2.71
C PHE A 93 -15.47 0.04 -1.40
N ALA A 94 -14.46 -0.05 -0.53
CA ALA A 94 -14.41 0.70 0.71
C ALA A 94 -14.42 2.21 0.44
N LEU A 95 -13.61 2.70 -0.51
CA LEU A 95 -13.60 4.11 -0.90
C LEU A 95 -14.96 4.56 -1.47
N MET A 96 -15.63 3.73 -2.26
CA MET A 96 -16.94 4.06 -2.84
C MET A 96 -18.06 4.16 -1.80
N PHE A 97 -18.09 3.24 -0.83
CA PHE A 97 -19.26 3.03 0.03
C PHE A 97 -19.05 3.31 1.52
N TRP A 98 -17.84 3.13 2.05
CA TRP A 98 -17.59 3.04 3.49
C TRP A 98 -16.61 4.07 4.05
N GLU A 99 -15.57 4.41 3.30
CA GLU A 99 -14.50 5.30 3.73
C GLU A 99 -14.97 6.76 3.66
N THR A 100 -14.49 7.56 4.62
CA THR A 100 -14.82 8.98 4.66
C THR A 100 -14.25 9.66 3.41
N ARG A 101 -15.10 10.27 2.58
CA ARG A 101 -14.66 11.00 1.39
C ARG A 101 -13.77 12.19 1.78
N ARG A 102 -12.51 12.14 1.35
CA ARG A 102 -11.51 13.19 1.55
C ARG A 102 -11.22 13.91 0.22
N SER A 103 -10.56 15.06 0.27
CA SER A 103 -10.25 15.87 -0.92
C SER A 103 -9.34 15.15 -1.93
N ASP A 104 -8.55 14.18 -1.45
CA ASP A 104 -7.65 13.32 -2.23
C ASP A 104 -8.35 12.07 -2.81
N PHE A 105 -9.67 11.94 -2.64
CA PHE A 105 -10.45 10.78 -3.06
C PHE A 105 -10.23 10.40 -4.53
N GLY A 106 -10.26 11.37 -5.45
CA GLY A 106 -10.14 11.08 -6.89
C GLY A 106 -8.78 10.49 -7.24
N VAL A 107 -7.71 11.02 -6.64
CA VAL A 107 -6.34 10.54 -6.85
C VAL A 107 -6.17 9.15 -6.24
N SER A 108 -6.67 8.94 -5.02
CA SER A 108 -6.63 7.63 -4.37
C SER A 108 -7.41 6.58 -5.15
N MET A 109 -8.63 6.87 -5.58
CA MET A 109 -9.44 5.96 -6.40
C MET A 109 -8.73 5.58 -7.71
N SER A 110 -8.22 6.59 -8.43
CA SER A 110 -7.50 6.39 -9.68
C SER A 110 -6.26 5.51 -9.48
N HIS A 111 -5.54 5.72 -8.37
CA HIS A 111 -4.39 4.91 -7.99
C HIS A 111 -4.78 3.44 -7.77
N HIS A 112 -5.83 3.16 -6.97
CA HIS A 112 -6.25 1.78 -6.72
C HIS A 112 -6.72 1.07 -7.99
N VAL A 113 -7.48 1.75 -8.84
CA VAL A 113 -7.91 1.22 -10.14
C VAL A 113 -6.71 0.92 -11.03
N ALA A 114 -5.75 1.85 -11.13
CA ALA A 114 -4.52 1.65 -11.89
C ALA A 114 -3.73 0.44 -11.37
N THR A 115 -3.59 0.29 -10.05
CA THR A 115 -2.90 -0.86 -9.46
C THR A 115 -3.60 -2.18 -9.78
N VAL A 116 -4.93 -2.26 -9.68
CA VAL A 116 -5.67 -3.47 -10.08
C VAL A 116 -5.44 -3.80 -11.56
N VAL A 117 -5.51 -2.80 -12.44
CA VAL A 117 -5.24 -2.98 -13.88
C VAL A 117 -3.81 -3.48 -14.11
N LEU A 118 -2.82 -2.89 -13.44
CA LEU A 118 -1.42 -3.31 -13.54
C LEU A 118 -1.21 -4.74 -13.03
N ILE A 119 -1.88 -5.15 -11.95
CA ILE A 119 -1.83 -6.53 -11.45
C ILE A 119 -2.41 -7.51 -12.48
N VAL A 120 -3.57 -7.19 -13.06
CA VAL A 120 -4.23 -8.03 -14.07
C VAL A 120 -3.36 -8.15 -15.33
N LEU A 121 -2.87 -7.02 -15.86
CA LEU A 121 -2.00 -7.02 -17.03
C LEU A 121 -0.69 -7.78 -16.75
N SER A 122 -0.08 -7.57 -15.59
CA SER A 122 1.11 -8.32 -15.16
C SER A 122 0.85 -9.83 -15.12
N TYR A 123 -0.34 -10.24 -14.66
CA TYR A 123 -0.74 -11.65 -14.62
C TYR A 123 -0.93 -12.24 -16.03
N VAL A 124 -1.62 -11.52 -16.93
CA VAL A 124 -1.87 -11.96 -18.31
C VAL A 124 -0.57 -12.05 -19.12
N PHE A 125 0.30 -11.06 -19.01
CA PHE A 125 1.60 -11.03 -19.71
C PHE A 125 2.70 -11.82 -18.99
N ARG A 126 2.37 -12.54 -17.91
CA ARG A 126 3.30 -13.36 -17.13
C ARG A 126 4.51 -12.59 -16.58
N PHE A 127 4.35 -11.31 -16.26
CA PHE A 127 5.34 -10.49 -15.54
C PHE A 127 5.31 -10.70 -14.03
N ALA A 128 4.80 -11.85 -13.57
CA ALA A 128 4.53 -12.11 -12.17
C ALA A 128 5.75 -11.88 -11.25
N ARG A 129 6.95 -12.26 -11.70
CA ARG A 129 8.21 -12.11 -10.94
C ARG A 129 8.61 -10.64 -10.76
N VAL A 130 8.55 -9.86 -11.84
CA VAL A 130 8.84 -8.41 -11.79
C VAL A 130 7.79 -7.72 -10.94
N GLY A 131 6.51 -7.96 -11.25
CA GLY A 131 5.43 -7.26 -10.59
C GLY A 131 5.30 -7.59 -9.11
N SER A 132 5.74 -8.76 -8.62
CA SER A 132 5.78 -9.03 -7.17
C SER A 132 6.79 -8.16 -6.44
N ILE A 133 7.95 -7.91 -7.05
CA ILE A 133 8.98 -7.03 -6.47
C ILE A 133 8.50 -5.58 -6.52
N VAL A 134 7.87 -5.18 -7.63
CA VAL A 134 7.25 -3.85 -7.75
C VAL A 134 6.18 -3.65 -6.68
N LEU A 135 5.28 -4.63 -6.48
CA LEU A 135 4.27 -4.59 -5.42
C LEU A 135 4.89 -4.41 -4.03
N ALA A 136 5.91 -5.20 -3.68
CA ALA A 136 6.58 -5.10 -2.39
C ALA A 136 7.17 -3.70 -2.16
N ILE A 137 7.96 -3.21 -3.12
CA ILE A 137 8.64 -1.92 -3.05
C ILE A 137 7.64 -0.77 -2.93
N HIS A 138 6.52 -0.85 -3.64
CA HIS A 138 5.47 0.16 -3.56
C HIS A 138 4.75 0.09 -2.21
N ASP A 139 4.34 -1.09 -1.74
CA ASP A 139 3.57 -1.24 -0.50
C ASP A 139 4.41 -0.98 0.77
N ALA A 140 5.73 -1.22 0.73
CA ALA A 140 6.64 -1.05 1.86
C ALA A 140 6.68 0.38 2.42
N SER A 141 6.65 1.41 1.57
CA SER A 141 6.63 2.80 2.05
C SER A 141 5.32 3.13 2.77
N ASP A 142 4.22 2.51 2.35
CA ASP A 142 2.88 2.88 2.79
C ASP A 142 2.60 2.42 4.23
N VAL A 143 3.35 1.43 4.73
CA VAL A 143 3.43 1.08 6.15
C VAL A 143 3.77 2.30 7.01
N PHE A 144 4.87 2.99 6.69
CA PHE A 144 5.32 4.15 7.47
C PHE A 144 4.32 5.30 7.41
N LEU A 145 3.65 5.47 6.27
CA LEU A 145 2.62 6.48 6.07
C LEU A 145 1.40 6.22 6.96
N GLU A 146 0.92 4.97 7.04
CA GLU A 146 -0.22 4.63 7.90
C GLU A 146 0.14 4.71 9.39
N VAL A 147 1.36 4.35 9.79
CA VAL A 147 1.85 4.58 11.16
C VAL A 147 1.89 6.08 11.50
N GLY A 148 2.33 6.92 10.57
CA GLY A 148 2.33 8.38 10.73
C GLY A 148 0.92 8.95 10.91
N LYS A 149 -0.05 8.49 10.10
CA LYS A 149 -1.47 8.87 10.25
C LYS A 149 -2.03 8.46 11.61
N MET A 150 -1.81 7.21 12.03
CA MET A 150 -2.23 6.71 13.34
C MET A 150 -1.67 7.58 14.46
N SER A 151 -0.38 7.91 14.39
CA SER A 151 0.31 8.75 15.38
C SER A 151 -0.27 10.16 15.44
N LYS A 152 -0.60 10.75 14.29
CA LYS A 152 -1.23 12.07 14.20
C LYS A 152 -2.64 12.07 14.81
N TYR A 153 -3.42 11.02 14.60
CA TYR A 153 -4.75 10.89 15.20
C TYR A 153 -4.71 10.66 16.71
N SER A 154 -3.64 10.03 17.21
CA SER A 154 -3.37 9.83 18.65
C SER A 154 -2.71 11.03 19.34
N HIS A 155 -2.62 12.19 18.67
CA HIS A 155 -1.96 13.40 19.21
C HIS A 155 -0.46 13.23 19.53
N CYS A 156 0.20 12.23 18.95
CA CYS A 156 1.64 12.02 19.08
C CYS A 156 2.38 12.63 17.88
N ASP A 157 2.58 13.95 17.91
CA ASP A 157 3.16 14.69 16.79
C ASP A 157 4.64 14.33 16.53
N TRP A 158 5.40 14.00 17.58
CA TRP A 158 6.78 13.53 17.43
C TRP A 158 6.85 12.25 16.59
N LEU A 159 6.04 11.23 16.94
CA LEU A 159 6.02 9.97 16.21
C LEU A 159 5.49 10.16 14.79
N ALA A 160 4.48 11.01 14.59
CA ALA A 160 3.98 11.35 13.27
C ALA A 160 5.07 11.94 12.36
N ASN A 161 5.87 12.89 12.88
CA ASN A 161 6.96 13.51 12.13
C ASN A 161 8.08 12.51 11.81
N VAL A 162 8.45 11.66 12.77
CA VAL A 162 9.46 10.62 12.57
C VAL A 162 9.00 9.61 11.52
N SER A 163 7.78 9.10 11.62
CA SER A 163 7.21 8.16 10.63
C SER A 163 7.09 8.80 9.24
N PHE A 164 6.73 10.09 9.17
CA PHE A 164 6.70 10.81 7.90
C PHE A 164 8.09 10.95 7.27
N LEU A 165 9.13 11.21 8.06
CA LEU A 165 10.50 11.25 7.57
C LEU A 165 10.93 9.89 7.01
N PHE A 166 10.68 8.80 7.73
CA PHE A 166 10.95 7.44 7.25
C PHE A 166 10.15 7.10 5.99
N PHE A 167 8.89 7.54 5.90
CA PHE A 167 8.09 7.42 4.70
C PHE A 167 8.76 8.11 3.50
N VAL A 168 9.18 9.38 3.64
CA VAL A 168 9.83 10.10 2.52
C VAL A 168 11.14 9.44 2.11
N ILE A 169 11.99 9.06 3.07
CA ILE A 169 13.27 8.39 2.78
C ILE A 169 13.02 7.06 2.05
N SER A 170 12.14 6.22 2.60
CA SER A 170 11.82 4.92 1.98
C SER A 170 11.19 5.10 0.61
N TRP A 171 10.27 6.04 0.43
CA TRP A 171 9.62 6.34 -0.84
C TRP A 171 10.63 6.76 -1.91
N VAL A 172 11.57 7.66 -1.59
CA VAL A 172 12.61 8.10 -2.54
C VAL A 172 13.53 6.93 -2.89
N LEU A 173 14.03 6.18 -1.89
CA LEU A 173 14.93 5.07 -2.15
C LEU A 173 14.24 3.98 -2.97
N LEU A 174 13.07 3.52 -2.54
CA LEU A 174 12.38 2.38 -3.13
C LEU A 174 11.81 2.71 -4.51
N ARG A 175 11.04 3.81 -4.62
CA ARG A 175 10.31 4.12 -5.85
C ARG A 175 11.09 4.99 -6.83
N LEU A 176 11.96 5.90 -6.35
CA LEU A 176 12.71 6.80 -7.23
C LEU A 176 14.11 6.28 -7.57
N THR A 177 14.71 5.42 -6.76
CA THR A 177 16.04 4.85 -7.07
C THR A 177 15.99 3.38 -7.45
N TYR A 178 15.48 2.51 -6.57
CA TYR A 178 15.55 1.07 -6.80
C TYR A 178 14.68 0.63 -7.99
N PHE A 179 13.44 1.11 -8.06
CA PHE A 179 12.55 0.81 -9.19
C PHE A 179 13.16 1.18 -10.57
N PRO A 180 13.60 2.42 -10.84
CA PRO A 180 14.13 2.75 -12.17
C PRO A 180 15.55 2.22 -12.45
N PHE A 181 16.46 2.23 -11.47
CA PHE A 181 17.84 1.83 -11.74
C PHE A 181 18.03 0.31 -11.76
N TRP A 182 17.18 -0.42 -11.05
CA TRP A 182 17.32 -1.86 -10.88
C TRP A 182 16.28 -2.64 -11.70
N ILE A 183 14.99 -2.30 -11.57
CA ILE A 183 13.91 -3.02 -12.24
C ILE A 183 13.79 -2.61 -13.71
N LEU A 184 13.71 -1.31 -14.02
CA LEU A 184 13.59 -0.87 -15.41
C LEU A 184 14.85 -1.16 -16.24
N ARG A 185 16.05 -1.08 -15.65
CA ARG A 185 17.29 -1.47 -16.33
C ARG A 185 17.33 -2.94 -16.71
N SER A 186 16.62 -3.81 -15.99
CA SER A 186 16.57 -5.25 -16.31
C SER A 186 15.91 -5.57 -17.64
N THR A 187 15.15 -4.64 -18.22
CA THR A 187 14.45 -4.82 -19.50
C THR A 187 15.34 -4.49 -20.72
N ARG A 188 16.56 -3.98 -20.50
CA ARG A 188 17.59 -3.76 -21.55
C ARG A 188 18.61 -4.87 -21.53
#